data_AF-A0A6L7JKH6-F1
#
_entry.id   AF-A0A6L7JKH6-F1
#
_cell.length_a   1.000
_cell.length_b   1.000
_cell.length_c   1.000
_cell.angle_alpha   90.00
_cell.angle_beta   90.00
_cell.angle_gamma   90.00
#
_symmetry.space_group_name_H-M   'P 1'
#
loop_
_entity.id
_entity.type
_entity.pdbx_description
1 polymer ?
#
loop_
_entity_poly.entity_id
_entity_poly.type
_entity_poly.pdbx_seq_one_letter_code
_entity_poly.pdbx_strand_id
1 'polypeptide(L)'
;MPWCDPCERFWNFNALTLEGKCPRCGIVLDMSGVKQSESDKSELTGPSSSDAPQVGAPWHFWLFLVAASVYLVWRAIQGIVMLF
;
A
#
# COMPACT_ATOMS: atom_id res chain seq x y z
N MET A 1 2.99 6.08 -17.97
CA MET A 1 2.33 7.20 -18.67
C MET A 1 1.99 8.22 -17.57
N PRO A 2 2.36 9.52 -17.67
CA PRO A 2 2.38 10.42 -16.51
C PRO A 2 0.98 10.88 -16.06
N TRP A 3 0.66 10.59 -14.81
CA TRP A 3 -0.58 11.01 -14.13
C TRP A 3 -0.35 12.30 -13.36
N CYS A 4 -1.37 13.15 -13.31
CA CYS A 4 -1.36 14.38 -12.53
C CYS A 4 -2.51 14.35 -11.51
N ASP A 5 -2.19 14.13 -10.23
CA ASP A 5 -3.15 14.09 -9.12
C ASP A 5 -3.99 15.36 -8.96
N PRO A 6 -3.43 16.60 -8.93
CA PRO A 6 -4.25 17.79 -8.72
C PRO A 6 -5.22 18.09 -9.88
N CYS A 7 -5.00 17.49 -11.04
CA CYS A 7 -5.88 17.63 -12.21
C CYS A 7 -6.72 16.38 -12.46
N GLU A 8 -6.51 15.30 -11.68
CA GLU A 8 -7.08 13.96 -11.86
C GLU A 8 -7.12 13.51 -13.32
N ARG A 9 -6.05 13.79 -14.06
CA ARG A 9 -6.04 13.61 -15.51
C ARG A 9 -4.73 13.08 -16.04
N PHE A 10 -4.88 12.21 -17.02
CA PHE A 10 -3.81 11.62 -17.80
C PHE A 10 -3.25 12.62 -18.83
N TRP A 11 -1.94 12.90 -18.78
CA TRP A 11 -1.26 13.79 -19.73
C TRP A 11 -0.28 13.03 -20.63
N ASN A 12 -0.22 13.38 -21.91
CA ASN A 12 0.77 12.84 -22.83
C ASN A 12 2.05 13.70 -22.79
N PHE A 13 3.22 13.13 -23.12
CA PHE A 13 4.49 13.87 -23.09
C PHE A 13 4.52 15.10 -24.00
N ASN A 14 3.81 15.06 -25.14
CA ASN A 14 3.69 16.21 -26.03
C ASN A 14 2.88 17.38 -25.42
N ALA A 15 2.05 17.10 -24.41
CA ALA A 15 1.23 18.09 -23.73
C ALA A 15 1.89 18.70 -22.48
N LEU A 16 3.13 18.33 -22.17
CA LEU A 16 3.93 18.94 -21.11
C LEU A 16 4.63 20.20 -21.63
N THR A 17 5.00 21.12 -20.73
CA THR A 17 5.88 22.23 -21.08
C THR A 17 7.29 21.71 -21.43
N LEU A 18 8.15 22.56 -22.00
CA LEU A 18 9.54 22.19 -22.33
C LEU A 18 10.33 21.70 -21.10
N GLU A 19 9.97 22.15 -19.90
CA GLU A 19 10.53 21.69 -18.63
C GLU A 19 9.86 20.41 -18.05
N GLY A 20 8.95 19.76 -18.78
CA GLY A 20 8.26 18.55 -18.31
C GLY A 20 7.19 18.80 -17.25
N LYS A 21 6.64 20.01 -17.18
CA LYS A 21 5.62 20.41 -16.19
C LYS A 21 4.22 20.31 -16.74
N CYS A 22 3.25 20.08 -15.84
CA CYS A 22 1.83 20.12 -16.19
C CYS A 22 1.41 21.58 -16.50
N PRO A 23 0.78 21.87 -17.67
CA PRO A 23 0.41 23.24 -18.05
C PRO A 23 -0.75 23.83 -17.23
N ARG A 24 -1.43 23.01 -16.40
CA ARG A 24 -2.55 23.44 -15.54
C ARG A 24 -2.12 23.82 -14.13
N CYS A 25 -1.29 23.00 -13.49
CA CYS A 25 -0.89 23.17 -12.08
C CYS A 25 0.62 23.45 -11.91
N GLY A 26 1.43 23.34 -12.96
CA GLY A 26 2.85 23.69 -12.94
C GLY A 26 3.76 22.69 -12.21
N ILE A 27 3.24 21.56 -11.72
CA ILE A 27 4.06 20.52 -11.07
C ILE A 27 4.89 19.74 -12.09
N VAL A 28 6.05 19.27 -11.66
CA VAL A 28 6.89 18.37 -12.46
C VAL A 28 6.30 16.98 -12.39
N LEU A 29 5.96 16.40 -13.54
CA LEU A 29 5.47 15.03 -13.65
C LEU A 29 6.65 14.15 -14.05
N ASP A 30 7.49 13.79 -13.08
CA ASP A 30 8.47 12.74 -13.30
C ASP A 30 7.76 11.38 -13.40
N MET A 31 8.40 10.37 -13.99
CA MET A 31 7.88 8.99 -14.06
C MET A 31 7.64 8.36 -12.67
N SER A 32 8.07 9.05 -11.61
CA SER A 32 7.81 8.79 -10.21
C SER A 32 6.84 9.84 -9.66
N GLY A 33 5.54 9.72 -9.91
CA GLY A 33 4.54 10.59 -9.29
C GLY A 33 4.76 10.64 -7.76
N VAL A 34 5.01 11.86 -7.26
CA VAL A 34 4.98 12.28 -5.85
C VAL A 34 5.80 11.42 -4.87
N LYS A 35 7.00 11.90 -4.48
CA LYS A 35 7.74 11.41 -3.31
C LYS A 35 7.52 12.39 -2.13
N GLN A 36 7.19 11.82 -0.96
CA GLN A 36 7.40 12.34 0.42
C GLN A 36 6.42 13.38 1.01
N SER A 37 5.59 12.91 1.95
CA SER A 37 5.45 13.48 3.30
C SER A 37 5.97 12.38 4.26
N GLU A 38 7.09 12.45 4.97
CA GLU A 38 7.55 13.47 5.94
C GLU A 38 6.47 13.86 6.95
N SER A 39 6.15 12.91 7.83
CA SER A 39 5.66 13.12 9.20
C SER A 39 5.89 11.80 9.95
N ASP A 40 6.56 11.68 11.08
CA ASP A 40 7.67 12.39 11.71
C ASP A 40 8.22 11.36 12.74
N LYS A 41 9.47 11.49 13.15
CA LYS A 41 10.29 10.48 13.83
C LYS A 41 10.46 10.82 15.32
N SER A 42 10.53 9.78 16.17
CA SER A 42 11.09 9.74 17.56
C SER A 42 10.16 10.25 18.69
N GLU A 43 10.09 9.68 19.90
CA GLU A 43 11.08 8.91 20.67
C GLU A 43 10.46 8.16 21.89
N LEU A 44 11.01 6.97 22.20
CA LEU A 44 11.19 6.33 23.53
C LEU A 44 9.97 5.91 24.41
N THR A 45 9.75 4.58 24.53
CA THR A 45 10.02 3.73 25.73
C THR A 45 9.02 2.55 25.85
N GLY A 46 9.50 1.29 25.78
CA GLY A 46 8.83 0.10 26.34
C GLY A 46 8.12 -0.86 25.35
N PRO A 47 8.11 -2.20 25.60
CA PRO A 47 7.82 -3.21 24.59
C PRO A 47 6.33 -3.60 24.56
N SER A 48 5.66 -3.41 23.44
CA SER A 48 4.47 -4.20 23.14
C SER A 48 4.13 -4.15 21.66
N SER A 49 3.74 -5.32 21.19
CA SER A 49 3.26 -5.70 19.88
C SER A 49 2.60 -4.59 19.03
N SER A 50 2.81 -4.72 17.71
CA SER A 50 1.89 -4.27 16.64
C SER A 50 2.09 -2.87 16.07
N ASP A 51 3.16 -2.62 15.32
CA ASP A 51 3.18 -1.52 14.34
C ASP A 51 4.14 -1.86 13.19
N ALA A 52 3.68 -2.75 12.30
CA ALA A 52 4.29 -2.92 10.99
C ALA A 52 3.71 -1.86 10.04
N PRO A 53 4.51 -1.30 9.11
CA PRO A 53 4.06 -0.31 8.16
C PRO A 53 2.78 -0.79 7.48
N GLN A 54 1.71 -0.04 7.71
CA GLN A 54 0.37 -0.24 7.14
C GLN A 54 0.37 0.12 5.66
N VAL A 55 1.20 -0.58 4.89
CA VAL A 55 0.97 -0.81 3.47
C VAL A 55 -0.26 -1.71 3.46
N GLY A 56 -1.45 -1.10 3.31
CA GLY A 56 -2.72 -1.81 3.36
C GLY A 56 -2.64 -3.06 2.50
N ALA A 57 -2.54 -4.21 3.15
CA ALA A 57 -2.41 -5.47 2.44
C ALA A 57 -3.60 -5.57 1.48
N PRO A 58 -3.37 -5.89 0.19
CA PRO A 58 -4.44 -5.93 -0.79
C PRO A 58 -5.56 -6.80 -0.23
N TRP A 59 -6.81 -6.35 -0.29
CA TRP A 59 -7.97 -6.96 0.37
C TRP A 59 -8.04 -8.50 0.21
N HIS A 60 -7.56 -8.98 -0.94
CA HIS A 60 -7.47 -10.40 -1.24
C HIS A 60 -6.46 -11.19 -0.38
N PHE A 61 -5.33 -10.59 0.04
CA PHE A 61 -4.33 -11.23 0.89
C PHE A 61 -4.91 -11.60 2.27
N TRP A 62 -5.74 -10.73 2.84
CA TRP A 62 -6.48 -11.03 4.08
C TRP A 62 -7.47 -12.17 3.91
N LEU A 63 -8.13 -12.26 2.74
CA LEU A 63 -9.09 -13.31 2.42
C LEU A 63 -8.41 -14.69 2.43
N PHE A 64 -7.22 -14.80 1.84
CA PHE A 64 -6.41 -16.01 1.89
C PHE A 64 -5.99 -16.38 3.33
N LEU A 65 -5.58 -15.38 4.13
CA LEU A 65 -5.18 -15.59 5.53
C LEU A 65 -6.32 -16.15 6.38
N VAL A 66 -7.53 -15.59 6.23
CA VAL A 66 -8.73 -16.06 6.97
C VAL A 66 -9.10 -17.47 6.55
N ALA A 67 -9.14 -17.76 5.24
CA ALA A 67 -9.47 -19.10 4.74
C ALA A 67 -8.46 -20.15 5.22
N ALA A 68 -7.16 -19.82 5.18
CA ALA A 68 -6.11 -20.69 5.69
C ALA A 68 -6.25 -20.94 7.20
N SER A 69 -6.53 -19.90 7.99
CA SER A 69 -6.72 -20.02 9.44
C SER A 69 -7.89 -20.96 9.78
N VAL A 70 -9.06 -20.76 9.18
CA VAL A 70 -10.24 -21.62 9.40
C VAL A 70 -9.94 -23.07 9.02
N TYR A 71 -9.29 -23.29 7.87
CA TYR A 71 -8.95 -24.63 7.41
C TYR A 71 -7.97 -25.35 8.34
N LEU A 72 -6.93 -24.64 8.81
CA LEU A 72 -5.93 -25.20 9.74
C LEU A 72 -6.55 -25.54 11.09
N VAL A 73 -7.43 -24.68 11.62
CA VAL A 73 -8.15 -24.94 12.87
C VAL A 73 -9.05 -26.18 12.73
N TRP A 74 -9.84 -26.26 11.64
CA TRP A 74 -10.68 -27.43 11.36
C TRP A 74 -9.86 -28.71 11.24
N ARG A 75 -8.76 -28.68 10.47
CA ARG A 75 -7.86 -29.82 10.29
C ARG A 75 -7.17 -30.24 11.59
N ALA A 76 -6.76 -29.29 12.43
CA ALA A 76 -6.15 -29.58 13.72
C ALA A 76 -7.15 -30.29 14.64
N ILE A 77 -8.39 -29.80 14.73
CA ILE A 77 -9.45 -30.45 15.51
C ILE A 77 -9.73 -31.86 14.98
N GLN A 78 -9.87 -32.03 13.67
CA GLN A 78 -10.11 -33.33 13.05
C GLN A 78 -8.97 -34.32 13.32
N GLY A 79 -7.71 -33.87 13.26
CA GLY A 79 -6.55 -34.68 13.60
C GLY A 79 -6.50 -35.06 15.09
N ILE A 80 -6.80 -34.11 15.99
CA ILE A 80 -6.83 -34.35 17.43
C ILE A 80 -7.96 -35.32 17.81
N VAL A 81 -9.14 -35.19 17.21
CA VAL A 81 -10.26 -36.13 17.39
C VAL A 81 -9.92 -37.52 16.86
N MET A 82 -9.12 -37.65 15.79
CA MET A 82 -8.65 -38.96 15.31
C MET A 82 -7.55 -39.58 16.19
N LEU A 83 -6.84 -38.77 16.99
CA LEU A 83 -5.76 -39.20 17.87
C LEU A 83 -6.29 -39.74 19.21
N PHE A 84 -7.53 -39.41 19.56
CA PHE A 84 -8.23 -39.83 20.78
C PHE A 84 -9.22 -40.96 20.50
#